data_AF-A0A4R0E982-F1
#
_entry.id   AF-A0A4R0E982-F1
#
_cell.length_a   1.000
_cell.length_b   1.000
_cell.length_c   1.000
_cell.angle_alpha   90.00
_cell.angle_beta   90.00
_cell.angle_gamma   90.00
#
_symmetry.space_group_name_H-M   'P 1'
#
loop_
_entity.id
_entity.type
_entity.pdbx_description
1 polymer ?
#
loop_
_entity_poly.entity_id
_entity_poly.type
_entity_poly.pdbx_seq_one_letter_code
_entity_poly.pdbx_strand_id
1 'polypeptide(L)'
;MNINLIDLLKQKVSAIVLEGETEYLSEKSQALSNFFPILLAIFKSKPELIGNLQSQLNPRLTDLFETNPNLKRDFLEQISGTVPTGAIESTLNRSIAPTLGFLENEAGSSEPSAIAHLIETHWPAVSSALPHWAPVLLSALGVGLASEHSLHQAPETHVVVEEKKKSSFLLPLIGFIILAVLLALMFRACSDRKETESVGVPAQTATSEPAKLQLSTGSTGDLTTCQLYSGNASYLDILQKEIKQIFNHNIGCGVETNVSYHTEFIDQDAIPSVLKLVKGVPNASIIWMGDQLSIQTANPTDAEQLATKIKPLVKNMTVMTQATTASTPVDTSTAISEGNINAEKALAEINPDHIRALDIATALNMQIINFDTASSTIPDANKSILDQAAALIKRASQVHLTVKGHTDAVGDAAANKALSQKRAQAVVDYLVQQGVDPAQLQAVGYGSEQPIADNATPEGQFKNRRIEFEVLNTETGVVREVDEQGINKQ
;
A
#
# COMPACT_ATOMS: atom_id res chain seq x y z
N MET A 1 0.09 -30.22 12.43
CA MET A 1 -0.35 -29.24 13.45
C MET A 1 -1.47 -28.45 12.79
N ASN A 2 -2.72 -28.58 13.25
CA ASN A 2 -3.83 -27.85 12.64
C ASN A 2 -3.70 -26.38 13.07
N ILE A 3 -3.33 -25.51 12.14
CA ILE A 3 -3.13 -24.09 12.42
C ILE A 3 -4.50 -23.43 12.56
N ASN A 4 -4.73 -22.74 13.68
CA ASN A 4 -6.00 -22.09 13.98
C ASN A 4 -6.00 -20.66 13.43
N LEU A 5 -6.90 -20.38 12.49
CA LEU A 5 -7.04 -19.08 11.82
C LEU A 5 -7.25 -17.92 12.80
N ILE A 6 -8.02 -18.14 13.88
CA ILE A 6 -8.27 -17.13 14.91
C ILE A 6 -7.01 -16.81 15.72
N ASP A 7 -6.21 -17.83 16.04
CA ASP A 7 -4.98 -17.63 16.81
C ASP A 7 -3.94 -16.87 15.98
N LEU A 8 -3.88 -17.14 14.67
CA LEU A 8 -3.04 -16.37 13.75
C LEU A 8 -3.49 -14.91 13.63
N LEU A 9 -4.80 -14.64 13.54
CA LEU A 9 -5.31 -13.26 13.51
C LEU A 9 -4.94 -12.52 14.80
N LYS A 10 -5.15 -13.14 15.96
CA LYS A 10 -4.78 -12.57 17.26
C LYS A 10 -3.28 -12.32 17.39
N GLN A 11 -2.44 -13.15 16.80
CA GLN A 11 -0.99 -13.02 16.89
C GLN A 11 -0.44 -12.00 15.88
N LYS A 12 -0.81 -12.13 14.61
CA LYS A 12 -0.22 -11.35 13.51
C LYS A 12 -0.94 -10.02 13.30
N VAL A 13 -2.28 -10.04 13.23
CA VAL A 13 -3.05 -8.83 12.94
C VAL A 13 -3.10 -7.91 14.14
N SER A 14 -3.34 -8.42 15.36
CA SER A 14 -3.31 -7.55 16.54
C SER A 14 -1.95 -6.90 16.77
N ALA A 15 -0.84 -7.58 16.44
CA ALA A 15 0.49 -7.01 16.57
C ALA A 15 0.68 -5.79 15.66
N ILE A 16 0.24 -5.89 14.41
CA ILE A 16 0.25 -4.78 13.43
C ILE A 16 -0.65 -3.65 13.93
N VAL A 17 -1.91 -3.98 14.27
CA VAL A 17 -2.92 -2.96 14.62
C VAL A 17 -2.58 -2.22 15.90
N LEU A 18 -1.86 -2.84 16.83
CA LEU A 18 -1.50 -2.23 18.12
C LEU A 18 -0.06 -1.69 18.13
N GLU A 19 0.65 -1.74 17.03
CA GLU A 19 1.99 -1.16 16.94
C GLU A 19 1.95 0.34 17.22
N GLY A 20 2.80 0.81 18.13
CA GLY A 20 2.86 2.22 18.55
C GLY A 20 1.74 2.67 19.50
N GLU A 21 0.76 1.83 19.83
CA GLU A 21 -0.30 2.17 20.78
C GLU A 21 0.17 2.09 22.23
N THR A 22 -0.03 3.16 22.99
CA THR A 22 0.39 3.26 24.41
C THR A 22 -0.78 3.31 25.38
N GLU A 23 -1.97 3.71 24.91
CA GLU A 23 -3.17 3.84 25.74
C GLU A 23 -4.16 2.69 25.51
N TYR A 24 -4.72 2.17 26.61
CA TYR A 24 -5.76 1.12 26.61
C TYR A 24 -5.36 -0.15 25.85
N LEU A 25 -4.07 -0.47 25.83
CA LEU A 25 -3.51 -1.55 24.99
C LEU A 25 -4.16 -2.91 25.27
N SER A 26 -4.38 -3.23 26.54
CA SER A 26 -5.00 -4.49 26.96
C SER A 26 -6.45 -4.58 26.50
N GLU A 27 -7.22 -3.51 26.68
CA GLU A 27 -8.62 -3.42 26.30
C GLU A 27 -8.79 -3.42 24.78
N LYS A 28 -7.93 -2.71 24.04
CA LYS A 28 -7.87 -2.74 22.58
C LYS A 28 -7.55 -4.13 22.04
N SER A 29 -6.58 -4.83 22.64
CA SER A 29 -6.25 -6.22 22.29
C SER A 29 -7.42 -7.18 22.55
N GLN A 30 -8.12 -7.00 23.67
CA GLN A 30 -9.32 -7.78 23.98
C GLN A 30 -10.46 -7.48 22.99
N ALA A 31 -10.65 -6.21 22.60
CA ALA A 31 -11.65 -5.82 21.63
C ALA A 31 -11.39 -6.46 20.25
N LEU A 32 -10.14 -6.44 19.78
CA LEU A 32 -9.73 -7.14 18.55
C LEU A 32 -9.99 -8.65 18.63
N SER A 33 -9.62 -9.27 19.76
CA SER A 33 -9.84 -10.69 20.00
C SER A 33 -11.32 -11.10 19.94
N ASN A 34 -12.22 -10.21 20.39
CA ASN A 34 -13.67 -10.41 20.30
C ASN A 34 -14.21 -10.10 18.90
N PHE A 35 -13.60 -9.15 18.19
CA PHE A 35 -14.06 -8.68 16.88
C PHE A 35 -13.75 -9.65 15.74
N PHE A 36 -12.55 -10.23 15.69
CA PHE A 36 -12.16 -11.13 14.59
C PHE A 36 -13.15 -12.28 14.30
N PRO A 37 -13.59 -13.09 15.28
CA PRO A 37 -14.55 -14.16 14.99
C PRO A 37 -15.91 -13.63 14.50
N ILE A 38 -16.32 -12.43 14.92
CA ILE A 38 -17.53 -11.76 14.45
C ILE A 38 -17.37 -11.33 12.99
N LEU A 39 -16.23 -10.69 12.66
CA LEU A 39 -15.91 -10.26 11.31
C LEU A 39 -15.89 -11.45 10.33
N LEU A 40 -15.26 -12.55 10.72
CA LEU A 40 -15.20 -13.77 9.92
C LEU A 40 -16.60 -14.42 9.74
N ALA A 41 -17.45 -14.38 10.77
CA ALA A 41 -18.83 -14.84 10.65
C ALA A 41 -19.65 -13.97 9.67
N ILE A 42 -19.43 -12.66 9.66
CA ILE A 42 -20.05 -11.75 8.68
C ILE A 42 -19.55 -12.09 7.27
N PHE A 43 -18.24 -12.22 7.06
CA PHE A 43 -17.66 -12.55 5.76
C PHE A 43 -18.13 -13.90 5.20
N LYS A 44 -18.26 -14.92 6.06
CA LYS A 44 -18.84 -16.22 5.67
C LYS A 44 -20.28 -16.07 5.16
N SER A 45 -21.09 -15.27 5.84
CA SER A 45 -22.51 -15.11 5.52
C SER A 45 -22.77 -14.11 4.39
N LYS A 46 -21.84 -13.17 4.16
CA LYS A 46 -21.94 -12.06 3.20
C LYS A 46 -20.61 -11.87 2.47
N PRO A 47 -20.20 -12.80 1.58
CA PRO A 47 -18.92 -12.70 0.87
C PRO A 47 -18.79 -11.45 0.01
N GLU A 48 -19.89 -10.85 -0.45
CA GLU A 48 -19.90 -9.59 -1.20
C GLU A 48 -19.29 -8.43 -0.41
N LEU A 49 -19.39 -8.44 0.92
CA LEU A 49 -18.77 -7.41 1.76
C LEU A 49 -17.25 -7.46 1.69
N ILE A 50 -16.65 -8.63 1.46
CA ILE A 50 -15.20 -8.78 1.34
C ILE A 50 -14.71 -7.93 0.17
N GLY A 51 -15.32 -8.10 -1.02
CA GLY A 51 -14.97 -7.32 -2.22
C GLY A 51 -15.22 -5.82 -2.06
N ASN A 52 -16.33 -5.44 -1.42
CA ASN A 52 -16.62 -4.04 -1.13
C ASN A 52 -15.53 -3.42 -0.24
N LEU A 53 -15.17 -4.08 0.87
CA LEU A 53 -14.17 -3.57 1.80
C LEU A 53 -12.75 -3.59 1.22
N GLN A 54 -12.39 -4.59 0.41
CA GLN A 54 -11.11 -4.63 -0.33
C GLN A 54 -10.98 -3.45 -1.30
N SER A 55 -12.10 -2.97 -1.85
CA SER A 55 -12.11 -1.80 -2.74
C SER A 55 -12.00 -0.46 -2.00
N GLN A 56 -12.11 -0.45 -0.67
CA GLN A 56 -12.07 0.75 0.16
C GLN A 56 -10.66 0.99 0.72
N LEU A 57 -10.19 2.23 0.66
CA LEU A 57 -8.92 2.64 1.26
C LEU A 57 -8.93 2.57 2.79
N ASN A 58 -10.07 2.89 3.40
CA ASN A 58 -10.26 2.89 4.85
C ASN A 58 -11.58 2.20 5.17
N PRO A 59 -11.63 0.86 5.11
CA PRO A 59 -12.83 0.11 5.47
C PRO A 59 -13.22 0.41 6.92
N ARG A 60 -14.50 0.69 7.16
CA ARG A 60 -14.99 1.07 8.49
C ARG A 60 -15.97 0.05 9.01
N LEU A 61 -16.13 0.09 10.32
CA LEU A 61 -17.14 -0.67 11.04
C LEU A 61 -18.54 -0.29 10.56
N THR A 62 -18.77 0.95 10.09
CA THR A 62 -20.06 1.33 9.50
C THR A 62 -20.41 0.49 8.27
N ASP A 63 -19.44 0.10 7.45
CA ASP A 63 -19.61 -0.75 6.26
C ASP A 63 -19.98 -2.21 6.61
N LEU A 64 -19.80 -2.63 7.87
CA LEU A 64 -20.25 -3.93 8.36
C LEU A 64 -21.67 -3.87 8.94
N PHE A 65 -22.13 -2.67 9.29
CA PHE A 65 -23.39 -2.41 10.00
C PHE A 65 -24.33 -1.51 9.18
N GLU A 66 -24.18 -1.51 7.84
CA GLU A 66 -24.65 -0.48 6.88
C GLU A 66 -26.09 0.04 7.03
N THR A 67 -26.99 -0.71 7.66
CA THR A 67 -28.39 -0.32 7.89
C THR A 67 -28.79 -0.18 9.37
N ASN A 68 -27.88 -0.41 10.31
CA ASN A 68 -28.17 -0.51 11.74
C ASN A 68 -27.18 0.30 12.60
N PRO A 69 -27.23 1.64 12.57
CA PRO A 69 -26.36 2.49 13.39
C PRO A 69 -26.53 2.26 14.90
N ASN A 70 -27.75 1.93 15.33
CA ASN A 70 -28.02 1.56 16.73
C ASN A 70 -27.28 0.27 17.12
N LEU A 71 -27.30 -0.73 16.24
CA LEU A 71 -26.64 -2.00 16.49
C LEU A 71 -25.11 -1.86 16.51
N LYS A 72 -24.55 -0.96 15.69
CA LYS A 72 -23.13 -0.59 15.76
C LYS A 72 -22.79 0.03 17.11
N ARG A 73 -23.62 0.97 17.58
CA ARG A 73 -23.44 1.61 18.89
C ARG A 73 -23.49 0.57 20.02
N ASP A 74 -24.52 -0.28 20.02
CA ASP A 74 -24.69 -1.33 21.04
C ASP A 74 -23.51 -2.32 21.02
N PHE A 75 -23.03 -2.70 19.83
CA PHE A 75 -21.81 -3.50 19.68
C PHE A 75 -20.60 -2.82 20.29
N LEU A 76 -20.37 -1.54 19.97
CA LEU A 76 -19.23 -0.77 20.49
C LEU A 76 -19.30 -0.65 22.02
N GLU A 77 -20.47 -0.36 22.59
CA GLU A 77 -20.68 -0.31 24.05
C GLU A 77 -20.41 -1.67 24.71
N GLN A 78 -20.81 -2.76 24.05
CA GLN A 78 -20.59 -4.12 24.56
C GLN A 78 -19.11 -4.51 24.62
N ILE A 79 -18.28 -4.03 23.68
CA ILE A 79 -16.86 -4.38 23.61
C ILE A 79 -15.94 -3.35 24.26
N SER A 80 -16.40 -2.11 24.48
CA SER A 80 -15.53 -1.03 24.93
C SER A 80 -15.18 -1.09 26.40
N GLY A 81 -16.02 -1.74 27.22
CA GLY A 81 -15.85 -1.75 28.67
C GLY A 81 -15.76 -0.32 29.22
N THR A 82 -14.63 0.02 29.84
CA THR A 82 -14.36 1.37 30.41
C THR A 82 -13.67 2.34 29.44
N VAL A 83 -13.33 1.89 28.22
CA VAL A 83 -12.61 2.70 27.22
C VAL A 83 -13.61 3.53 26.42
N PRO A 84 -13.26 4.78 26.02
CA PRO A 84 -14.09 5.55 25.11
C PRO A 84 -14.38 4.76 23.82
N THR A 85 -15.67 4.66 23.45
CA THR A 85 -16.13 3.89 22.28
C THR A 85 -15.45 4.32 20.99
N GLY A 86 -15.15 5.61 20.81
CA GLY A 86 -14.42 6.12 19.65
C GLY A 86 -12.99 5.60 19.53
N ALA A 87 -12.30 5.34 20.65
CA ALA A 87 -10.95 4.76 20.62
C ALA A 87 -10.98 3.28 20.19
N ILE A 88 -12.01 2.56 20.64
CA ILE A 88 -12.24 1.16 20.23
C ILE A 88 -12.68 1.10 18.77
N GLU A 89 -13.61 1.95 18.35
CA GLU A 89 -14.05 2.03 16.95
C GLU A 89 -12.87 2.33 16.01
N SER A 90 -12.00 3.27 16.37
CA SER A 90 -10.78 3.56 15.61
C SER A 90 -9.87 2.33 15.50
N THR A 91 -9.69 1.60 16.60
CA THR A 91 -8.87 0.38 16.63
C THR A 91 -9.45 -0.71 15.74
N LEU A 92 -10.77 -0.92 15.80
CA LEU A 92 -11.44 -1.91 14.97
C LEU A 92 -11.41 -1.55 13.49
N ASN A 93 -11.66 -0.28 13.14
CA ASN A 93 -11.53 0.20 11.75
C ASN A 93 -10.13 -0.09 11.19
N ARG A 94 -9.08 0.25 11.94
CA ARG A 94 -7.68 -0.02 11.54
C ARG A 94 -7.38 -1.51 11.40
N SER A 95 -8.16 -2.39 12.03
CA SER A 95 -7.97 -3.84 11.93
C SER A 95 -8.57 -4.51 10.70
N ILE A 96 -9.53 -3.87 10.01
CA ILE A 96 -10.27 -4.51 8.92
C ILE A 96 -9.34 -4.78 7.72
N ALA A 97 -8.58 -3.78 7.27
CA ALA A 97 -7.69 -3.94 6.12
C ALA A 97 -6.54 -4.94 6.37
N PRO A 98 -5.81 -4.89 7.50
CA PRO A 98 -4.83 -5.93 7.84
C PRO A 98 -5.44 -7.33 7.97
N THR A 99 -6.70 -7.43 8.44
CA THR A 99 -7.41 -8.72 8.49
C THR A 99 -7.69 -9.25 7.09
N LEU A 100 -8.15 -8.41 6.16
CA LEU A 100 -8.37 -8.78 4.76
C LEU A 100 -7.06 -9.22 4.10
N GLY A 101 -5.99 -8.41 4.21
CA GLY A 101 -4.69 -8.78 3.66
C GLY A 101 -4.12 -10.07 4.25
N PHE A 102 -4.35 -10.33 5.54
CA PHE A 102 -3.99 -11.63 6.14
C PHE A 102 -4.80 -12.78 5.52
N LEU A 103 -6.11 -12.62 5.37
CA LEU A 103 -6.98 -13.66 4.79
C LEU A 103 -6.67 -13.92 3.30
N GLU A 104 -6.33 -12.88 2.53
CA GLU A 104 -5.89 -13.01 1.12
C GLU A 104 -4.64 -13.87 1.00
N ASN A 105 -3.65 -13.63 1.88
CA ASN A 105 -2.40 -14.38 1.90
C ASN A 105 -2.62 -15.85 2.27
N GLU A 106 -3.42 -16.12 3.31
CA GLU A 106 -3.73 -17.49 3.74
C GLU A 106 -4.63 -18.21 2.71
N ALA A 107 -5.47 -17.49 1.95
CA ALA A 107 -6.27 -18.04 0.86
C ALA A 107 -5.47 -18.21 -0.44
N GLY A 108 -4.32 -17.54 -0.58
CA GLY A 108 -3.52 -17.50 -1.80
C GLY A 108 -4.20 -16.75 -2.96
N SER A 109 -5.21 -15.93 -2.68
CA SER A 109 -5.99 -15.19 -3.67
C SER A 109 -6.75 -14.04 -3.02
N SER A 110 -6.91 -12.94 -3.76
CA SER A 110 -7.74 -11.80 -3.36
C SER A 110 -9.23 -11.97 -3.69
N GLU A 111 -9.60 -13.05 -4.39
CA GLU A 111 -11.00 -13.30 -4.76
C GLU A 111 -11.86 -13.53 -3.50
N PRO A 112 -12.99 -12.79 -3.34
CA PRO A 112 -13.90 -12.95 -2.19
C PRO A 112 -14.34 -14.40 -1.94
N SER A 113 -14.51 -15.17 -3.01
CA SER A 113 -14.90 -16.59 -2.93
C SER A 113 -13.80 -17.48 -2.32
N ALA A 114 -12.53 -17.19 -2.58
CA ALA A 114 -11.40 -17.92 -2.01
C ALA A 114 -11.28 -17.66 -0.51
N ILE A 115 -11.44 -16.39 -0.10
CA ILE A 115 -11.45 -16.00 1.32
C ILE A 115 -12.63 -16.63 2.05
N ALA A 116 -13.83 -16.60 1.47
CA ALA A 116 -15.00 -17.26 2.05
C ALA A 116 -14.78 -18.76 2.22
N HIS A 117 -14.16 -19.43 1.24
CA HIS A 117 -13.83 -20.86 1.33
C HIS A 117 -12.80 -21.17 2.43
N LEU A 118 -11.79 -20.32 2.60
CA LEU A 118 -10.85 -20.43 3.72
C LEU A 118 -11.58 -20.35 5.06
N ILE A 119 -12.47 -19.36 5.24
CA ILE A 119 -13.25 -19.20 6.47
C ILE A 119 -14.15 -20.41 6.72
N GLU A 120 -14.81 -20.95 5.68
CA GLU A 120 -15.64 -22.15 5.78
C GLU A 120 -14.83 -23.36 6.27
N THR A 121 -13.64 -23.55 5.72
CA THR A 121 -12.75 -24.66 6.07
C THR A 121 -12.29 -24.59 7.53
N HIS A 122 -12.15 -23.38 8.07
CA HIS A 122 -11.78 -23.13 9.47
C HIS A 122 -12.98 -22.82 10.38
N TRP A 123 -14.22 -22.99 9.90
CA TRP A 123 -15.42 -22.57 10.61
C TRP A 123 -15.58 -23.14 12.03
N PRO A 124 -15.25 -24.41 12.33
CA PRO A 124 -15.35 -24.92 13.69
C PRO A 124 -14.54 -24.09 14.70
N ALA A 125 -13.32 -23.70 14.33
CA ALA A 125 -12.48 -22.86 15.19
C ALA A 125 -13.05 -21.44 15.33
N VAL A 126 -13.51 -20.84 14.22
CA VAL A 126 -14.14 -19.50 14.22
C VAL A 126 -15.39 -19.48 15.10
N SER A 127 -16.29 -20.44 14.91
CA SER A 127 -17.54 -20.56 15.67
C SER A 127 -17.29 -20.78 17.16
N SER A 128 -16.26 -21.55 17.53
CA SER A 128 -15.88 -21.78 18.94
C SER A 128 -15.27 -20.55 19.62
N ALA A 129 -14.73 -19.62 18.83
CA ALA A 129 -14.12 -18.39 19.30
C ALA A 129 -15.10 -17.22 19.40
N LEU A 130 -16.35 -17.37 18.92
CA LEU A 130 -17.37 -16.33 19.03
C LEU A 130 -17.68 -16.01 20.50
N PRO A 131 -17.72 -14.73 20.91
CA PRO A 131 -18.20 -14.35 22.23
C PRO A 131 -19.61 -14.86 22.47
N HIS A 132 -19.95 -15.23 23.71
CA HIS A 132 -21.28 -15.79 24.05
C HIS A 132 -22.46 -14.85 23.68
N TRP A 133 -22.21 -13.54 23.61
CA TRP A 133 -23.21 -12.53 23.23
C TRP A 133 -23.28 -12.29 21.72
N ALA A 134 -22.28 -12.74 20.94
CA ALA A 134 -22.19 -12.50 19.50
C ALA A 134 -23.32 -13.13 18.67
N PRO A 135 -23.90 -14.29 19.01
CA PRO A 135 -25.02 -14.86 18.24
C PRO A 135 -26.23 -13.93 18.11
N VAL A 136 -26.54 -13.15 19.15
CA VAL A 136 -27.65 -12.19 19.14
C VAL A 136 -27.35 -11.05 18.17
N LEU A 137 -26.12 -10.53 18.21
CA LEU A 137 -25.65 -9.49 17.29
C LEU A 137 -25.69 -9.97 15.83
N LEU A 138 -25.12 -11.15 15.57
CA LEU A 138 -25.04 -11.73 14.23
C LEU A 138 -26.44 -12.00 13.67
N SER A 139 -27.36 -12.52 14.48
CA SER A 139 -28.75 -12.67 14.08
C SER A 139 -29.40 -11.33 13.71
N ALA A 140 -29.13 -10.25 14.46
CA ALA A 140 -29.64 -8.92 14.16
C ALA A 140 -29.03 -8.32 12.88
N LEU A 141 -27.82 -8.75 12.50
CA LEU A 141 -27.17 -8.41 11.23
C LEU A 141 -27.65 -9.28 10.05
N GLY A 142 -28.56 -10.23 10.28
CA GLY A 142 -29.01 -11.20 9.29
C GLY A 142 -27.99 -12.30 8.99
N VAL A 143 -27.01 -12.52 9.88
CA VAL A 143 -26.02 -13.60 9.78
C VAL A 143 -26.55 -14.84 10.49
N GLY A 144 -26.91 -15.86 9.70
CA GLY A 144 -27.36 -17.14 10.22
C GLY A 144 -26.19 -18.02 10.64
N LEU A 145 -26.13 -18.43 11.92
CA LEU A 145 -25.15 -19.38 12.44
C LEU A 145 -25.58 -20.84 12.29
N ALA A 146 -26.73 -21.10 11.66
CA ALA A 146 -27.30 -22.43 11.54
C ALA A 146 -26.42 -23.32 10.66
N SER A 147 -26.06 -24.49 11.20
CA SER A 147 -25.68 -25.63 10.39
C SER A 147 -26.92 -26.08 9.61
N GLU A 148 -26.79 -26.23 8.29
CA GLU A 148 -27.76 -27.00 7.52
C GLU A 148 -27.75 -28.44 8.05
N HIS A 149 -28.67 -28.75 8.96
CA HIS A 149 -29.20 -30.09 9.11
C HIS A 149 -30.64 -30.06 8.60
N SER A 150 -30.83 -30.70 7.46
CA SER A 150 -32.11 -30.87 6.81
C SER A 150 -33.14 -31.52 7.75
N LEU A 151 -34.38 -31.07 7.60
CA LEU A 151 -35.60 -31.56 8.23
C LEU A 151 -35.76 -33.09 8.15
N HIS A 152 -35.88 -33.75 9.30
CA HIS A 152 -37.02 -34.59 9.68
C HIS A 152 -36.70 -35.32 10.99
N GLN A 153 -37.40 -34.98 12.07
CA GLN A 153 -37.65 -35.97 13.13
C GLN A 153 -38.97 -35.67 13.84
N ALA A 154 -39.91 -36.59 13.68
CA ALA A 154 -41.10 -36.73 14.52
C ALA A 154 -40.68 -37.15 15.94
N PRO A 155 -41.50 -36.90 16.96
CA PRO A 155 -41.09 -37.11 18.34
C PRO A 155 -41.18 -38.61 18.68
N GLU A 156 -40.03 -39.24 18.90
CA GLU A 156 -39.98 -40.52 19.61
C GLU A 156 -39.37 -40.33 21.00
N THR A 157 -40.24 -40.56 21.97
CA THR A 157 -39.97 -40.72 23.39
C THR A 157 -38.98 -41.86 23.65
N HIS A 158 -37.84 -41.56 24.25
CA HIS A 158 -37.02 -42.58 24.92
C HIS A 158 -36.57 -42.14 26.31
N VAL A 159 -37.32 -42.67 27.28
CA VAL A 159 -36.94 -43.21 28.60
C VAL A 159 -35.60 -42.74 29.19
N VAL A 160 -35.70 -42.02 30.31
CA VAL A 160 -34.63 -41.79 31.28
C VAL A 160 -34.28 -43.12 31.96
N VAL A 161 -33.02 -43.53 31.87
CA VAL A 161 -32.44 -44.53 32.78
C VAL A 161 -31.27 -43.87 33.51
N GLU A 162 -31.46 -43.61 34.80
CA GLU A 162 -30.38 -43.32 35.74
C GLU A 162 -29.55 -44.59 35.97
N GLU A 163 -28.23 -44.51 35.81
CA GLU A 163 -27.32 -45.52 36.35
C GLU A 163 -26.37 -44.94 37.41
N LYS A 164 -26.46 -45.54 38.59
CA LYS A 164 -25.72 -45.25 39.82
C LYS A 164 -24.22 -45.41 39.64
N LYS A 165 -23.47 -44.35 39.94
CA LYS A 165 -22.02 -44.38 40.17
C LYS A 165 -21.73 -45.01 41.53
N LYS A 166 -21.10 -46.19 41.57
CA LYS A 166 -20.58 -46.81 42.80
C LYS A 166 -19.05 -46.75 42.79
N SER A 167 -18.49 -46.16 43.85
CA SER A 167 -17.06 -46.08 44.09
C SER A 167 -16.46 -47.45 44.40
N SER A 168 -15.24 -47.71 43.92
CA SER A 168 -14.29 -48.55 44.63
C SER A 168 -12.88 -48.07 44.34
N PHE A 169 -12.12 -47.97 45.43
CA PHE A 169 -10.75 -47.50 45.59
C PHE A 169 -9.82 -48.71 45.77
N LEU A 170 -8.50 -48.52 45.56
CA LEU A 170 -7.33 -49.44 45.73
C LEU A 170 -6.99 -50.29 44.48
N LEU A 171 -5.76 -50.34 43.93
CA LEU A 171 -4.40 -50.04 44.43
C LEU A 171 -3.44 -49.73 43.25
N PRO A 172 -2.41 -48.85 43.40
CA PRO A 172 -1.39 -48.59 42.39
C PRO A 172 0.01 -49.11 42.82
N LEU A 173 0.68 -49.89 41.97
CA LEU A 173 2.13 -50.11 42.03
C LEU A 173 2.55 -50.83 40.74
N ILE A 174 3.42 -50.22 39.92
CA ILE A 174 4.29 -50.80 38.84
C ILE A 174 4.60 -49.74 37.75
N GLY A 175 3.76 -48.70 37.57
CA GLY A 175 3.97 -47.70 36.51
C GLY A 175 5.09 -46.67 36.72
N PHE A 176 5.58 -46.46 37.94
CA PHE A 176 6.51 -45.36 38.24
C PHE A 176 8.00 -45.68 38.07
N ILE A 177 8.37 -46.97 37.90
CA ILE A 177 9.78 -47.35 37.71
C ILE A 177 10.20 -47.24 36.24
N ILE A 178 9.26 -47.37 35.29
CA ILE A 178 9.55 -47.31 33.85
C ILE A 178 9.75 -45.86 33.37
N LEU A 179 9.06 -44.89 33.99
CA LEU A 179 9.16 -43.47 33.61
C LEU A 179 10.48 -42.81 34.04
N ALA A 180 11.08 -43.26 35.16
CA ALA A 180 12.36 -42.73 35.65
C ALA A 180 13.57 -43.22 34.84
N VAL A 181 13.51 -44.43 34.27
CA VAL A 181 14.60 -45.00 33.46
C VAL A 181 14.64 -44.39 32.05
N LEU A 182 13.49 -44.01 31.48
CA LEU A 182 13.41 -43.35 30.16
C LEU A 182 13.89 -41.88 30.18
N LEU A 183 13.73 -41.17 31.30
CA LEU A 183 14.21 -39.80 31.46
C LEU A 183 15.74 -39.69 31.68
N ALA A 184 16.39 -40.73 32.23
CA ALA A 184 17.84 -40.75 32.43
C ALA A 184 18.65 -41.04 31.15
N LEU A 185 18.03 -41.65 30.13
CA LEU A 185 18.71 -42.00 28.87
C LEU A 185 18.69 -40.87 27.82
N MET A 186 17.80 -39.89 27.95
CA MET A 186 17.73 -38.73 27.03
C MET A 186 18.67 -37.58 27.41
N PHE A 187 19.17 -37.55 28.65
CA PHE A 187 20.11 -36.50 29.10
C PHE A 187 21.60 -36.82 28.86
N ARG A 188 21.91 -37.98 28.27
CA ARG A 188 23.30 -38.41 28.02
C ARG A 188 23.73 -38.34 26.55
N ALA A 189 22.85 -37.88 25.66
CA ALA A 189 23.08 -37.84 24.21
C ALA A 189 23.33 -36.44 23.62
N CYS A 190 23.35 -35.38 24.43
CA CYS A 190 23.68 -34.02 23.98
C CYS A 190 24.70 -33.36 24.92
N SER A 191 25.96 -33.79 24.85
CA SER A 191 27.10 -33.00 25.32
C SER A 191 28.35 -33.49 24.62
N ASP A 192 28.53 -33.07 23.36
CA ASP A 192 29.85 -32.78 22.80
C ASP A 192 29.68 -32.19 21.39
N ARG A 193 29.74 -30.86 21.30
CA ARG A 193 30.31 -30.16 20.14
C ARG A 193 30.75 -28.78 20.58
N LYS A 194 32.08 -28.67 20.73
CA LYS A 194 32.82 -27.43 20.97
C LYS A 194 32.48 -26.37 19.93
N GLU A 195 32.32 -25.15 20.42
CA GLU A 195 32.28 -23.91 19.66
C GLU A 195 33.43 -23.86 18.66
N THR A 196 33.09 -23.64 17.39
CA THR A 196 34.03 -23.14 16.39
C THR A 196 33.55 -21.75 16.05
N GLU A 197 34.40 -20.75 16.32
CA GLU A 197 34.23 -19.37 15.90
C GLU A 197 33.96 -19.34 14.39
N SER A 198 32.71 -19.05 14.01
CA SER A 198 32.44 -18.43 12.72
C SER A 198 32.46 -16.93 12.96
N VAL A 199 33.43 -16.24 12.36
CA VAL A 199 33.42 -14.79 12.18
C VAL A 199 32.11 -14.45 11.45
N GLY A 200 31.09 -14.09 12.21
CA GLY A 200 29.87 -13.54 11.67
C GLY A 200 30.23 -12.20 11.04
N VAL A 201 30.08 -12.13 9.72
CA VAL A 201 29.88 -10.85 9.04
C VAL A 201 28.82 -10.10 9.84
N PRO A 202 29.05 -8.84 10.25
CA PRO A 202 28.05 -8.11 11.01
C PRO A 202 26.77 -8.11 10.17
N ALA A 203 25.71 -8.71 10.73
CA ALA A 203 24.37 -8.51 10.23
C ALA A 203 24.17 -6.99 10.24
N GLN A 204 24.17 -6.39 9.04
CA GLN A 204 23.67 -5.05 8.86
C GLN A 204 22.25 -5.08 9.40
N THR A 205 22.05 -4.46 10.57
CA THR A 205 20.73 -4.05 11.02
C THR A 205 20.15 -3.22 9.88
N ALA A 206 19.25 -3.82 9.10
CA ALA A 206 18.49 -3.11 8.10
C ALA A 206 17.75 -1.98 8.83
N THR A 207 18.25 -0.76 8.68
CA THR A 207 17.57 0.43 9.17
C THR A 207 16.32 0.57 8.33
N SER A 208 15.17 0.27 8.94
CA SER A 208 13.87 0.44 8.30
C SER A 208 13.60 1.94 8.12
N GLU A 209 13.32 2.35 6.89
CA GLU A 209 12.95 3.72 6.52
C GLU A 209 11.44 3.93 6.68
N PRO A 210 10.97 5.14 7.03
CA PRO A 210 9.53 5.41 7.12
C PRO A 210 8.83 5.33 5.76
N ALA A 211 7.56 4.92 5.77
CA ALA A 211 6.71 5.06 4.60
C ALA A 211 6.66 6.54 4.16
N LYS A 212 6.69 6.76 2.84
CA LYS A 212 6.88 8.08 2.26
C LYS A 212 5.91 8.30 1.10
N LEU A 213 5.25 9.46 1.09
CA LEU A 213 4.39 9.91 0.01
C LEU A 213 4.89 11.29 -0.41
N GLN A 214 5.19 11.44 -1.70
CA GLN A 214 5.60 12.70 -2.29
C GLN A 214 4.65 13.03 -3.42
N LEU A 215 4.17 14.27 -3.42
CA LEU A 215 3.22 14.75 -4.40
C LEU A 215 3.54 16.20 -4.77
N SER A 216 3.37 16.54 -6.04
CA SER A 216 3.41 17.94 -6.47
C SER A 216 2.29 18.25 -7.45
N THR A 217 1.86 19.50 -7.43
CA THR A 217 0.85 20.05 -8.34
C THR A 217 1.45 21.08 -9.28
N GLY A 218 0.85 21.23 -10.45
CA GLY A 218 1.23 22.22 -11.45
C GLY A 218 0.62 23.60 -11.18
N SER A 219 0.79 24.52 -12.13
CA SER A 219 0.27 25.89 -12.02
C SER A 219 -1.26 25.99 -11.95
N THR A 220 -1.97 24.97 -12.44
CA THR A 220 -3.44 24.83 -12.37
C THR A 220 -3.92 24.09 -11.13
N GLY A 221 -3.00 23.57 -10.30
CA GLY A 221 -3.31 22.75 -9.14
C GLY A 221 -3.65 21.29 -9.46
N ASP A 222 -3.46 20.88 -10.71
CA ASP A 222 -3.53 19.48 -11.14
C ASP A 222 -2.27 18.72 -10.69
N LEU A 223 -2.40 17.41 -10.51
CA LEU A 223 -1.27 16.54 -10.14
C LEU A 223 -0.22 16.53 -11.26
N THR A 224 1.06 16.74 -10.92
CA THR A 224 2.18 16.68 -11.87
C THR A 224 3.16 15.56 -11.57
N THR A 225 3.44 15.31 -10.30
CA THR A 225 4.30 14.21 -9.88
C THR A 225 3.74 13.54 -8.63
N CYS A 226 3.86 12.22 -8.55
CA CYS A 226 3.50 11.46 -7.35
C CYS A 226 4.41 10.25 -7.19
N GLN A 227 4.95 10.03 -6.00
CA GLN A 227 5.80 8.89 -5.64
C GLN A 227 5.39 8.34 -4.28
N LEU A 228 5.27 7.02 -4.18
CA LEU A 228 4.84 6.31 -2.98
C LEU A 228 5.86 5.24 -2.61
N TYR A 229 6.25 5.19 -1.33
CA TYR A 229 7.23 4.24 -0.81
C TYR A 229 6.63 3.57 0.43
N SER A 230 6.50 2.25 0.41
CA SER A 230 6.03 1.47 1.57
C SER A 230 6.35 -0.01 1.42
N GLY A 231 6.51 -0.72 2.53
CA GLY A 231 6.59 -2.17 2.54
C GLY A 231 5.27 -2.89 2.19
N ASN A 232 4.15 -2.17 2.03
CA ASN A 232 2.83 -2.74 1.77
C ASN A 232 2.33 -2.47 0.34
N ALA A 233 2.61 -3.41 -0.57
CA ALA A 233 2.24 -3.29 -2.00
C ALA A 233 0.73 -3.12 -2.25
N SER A 234 -0.11 -3.88 -1.54
CA SER A 234 -1.58 -3.81 -1.69
C SER A 234 -2.10 -2.43 -1.29
N TYR A 235 -1.58 -1.87 -0.20
CA TYR A 235 -1.96 -0.52 0.23
C TYR A 235 -1.55 0.54 -0.80
N LEU A 236 -0.35 0.43 -1.38
CA LEU A 236 0.12 1.38 -2.39
C LEU A 236 -0.74 1.36 -3.68
N ASP A 237 -1.24 0.20 -4.11
CA ASP A 237 -2.18 0.10 -5.24
C ASP A 237 -3.49 0.84 -4.96
N ILE A 238 -4.05 0.67 -3.75
CA ILE A 238 -5.28 1.35 -3.35
C ILE A 238 -5.07 2.86 -3.25
N LEU A 239 -3.96 3.29 -2.64
CA LEU A 239 -3.62 4.70 -2.53
C LEU A 239 -3.38 5.36 -3.90
N GLN A 240 -2.75 4.63 -4.83
CA GLN A 240 -2.58 5.10 -6.20
C GLN A 240 -3.94 5.32 -6.91
N LYS A 241 -4.90 4.41 -6.72
CA LYS A 241 -6.27 4.56 -7.27
C LYS A 241 -7.00 5.76 -6.68
N GLU A 242 -6.90 5.98 -5.36
CA GLU A 242 -7.51 7.13 -4.70
C GLU A 242 -6.90 8.45 -5.22
N ILE A 243 -5.58 8.53 -5.37
CA ILE A 243 -4.91 9.73 -5.90
C ILE A 243 -5.39 10.02 -7.33
N LYS A 244 -5.49 8.99 -8.18
CA LYS A 244 -6.05 9.12 -9.55
C LYS A 244 -7.47 9.68 -9.51
N GLN A 245 -8.33 9.17 -8.62
CA GLN A 245 -9.72 9.64 -8.48
C GLN A 245 -9.80 11.08 -7.97
N ILE A 246 -9.04 11.43 -6.92
CA ILE A 246 -9.05 12.77 -6.33
C ILE A 246 -8.61 13.80 -7.37
N PHE A 247 -7.48 13.57 -8.03
CA PHE A 247 -6.91 14.55 -8.96
C PHE A 247 -7.48 14.45 -10.38
N ASN A 248 -8.36 13.48 -10.66
CA ASN A 248 -8.89 13.19 -11.99
C ASN A 248 -7.76 13.14 -13.05
N HIS A 249 -6.66 12.46 -12.69
CA HIS A 249 -5.41 12.51 -13.43
C HIS A 249 -5.06 11.14 -14.01
N ASN A 250 -4.53 11.14 -15.23
CA ASN A 250 -4.28 9.92 -15.99
C ASN A 250 -2.95 9.25 -15.62
N ILE A 251 -2.04 9.98 -14.94
CA ILE A 251 -0.74 9.47 -14.51
C ILE A 251 -0.89 8.81 -13.14
N GLY A 252 -0.46 7.55 -13.02
CA GLY A 252 -0.36 6.88 -11.73
C GLY A 252 0.87 7.34 -10.95
N CYS A 253 0.80 7.32 -9.62
CA CYS A 253 1.98 7.52 -8.79
C CYS A 253 3.05 6.46 -9.11
N GLY A 254 4.32 6.86 -9.17
CA GLY A 254 5.39 5.88 -9.06
C GLY A 254 5.32 5.22 -7.69
N VAL A 255 5.63 3.93 -7.65
CA VAL A 255 5.51 3.11 -6.44
C VAL A 255 6.82 2.35 -6.26
N GLU A 256 7.42 2.45 -5.09
CA GLU A 256 8.54 1.61 -4.67
C GLU A 256 8.11 0.76 -3.47
N THR A 257 8.11 -0.55 -3.67
CA THR A 257 7.81 -1.53 -2.62
C THR A 257 9.09 -2.22 -2.20
N ASN A 258 9.60 -1.89 -1.02
CA ASN A 258 10.77 -2.56 -0.45
C ASN A 258 10.49 -2.92 1.01
N VAL A 259 10.93 -4.10 1.45
CA VAL A 259 10.83 -4.55 2.85
C VAL A 259 11.56 -3.65 3.84
N SER A 260 12.45 -2.78 3.35
CA SER A 260 13.12 -1.75 4.13
C SER A 260 12.23 -0.57 4.49
N TYR A 261 11.03 -0.41 3.90
CA TYR A 261 10.09 0.66 4.27
C TYR A 261 9.04 0.20 5.28
N HIS A 262 8.59 1.09 6.16
CA HIS A 262 7.40 0.83 6.99
C HIS A 262 6.19 0.51 6.11
N THR A 263 5.34 -0.39 6.61
CA THR A 263 4.12 -0.84 5.93
C THR A 263 2.96 0.13 6.05
N GLU A 264 3.05 1.09 6.97
CA GLU A 264 1.99 2.05 7.27
C GLU A 264 2.52 3.49 7.26
N PHE A 265 1.63 4.41 6.87
CA PHE A 265 1.85 5.84 7.00
C PHE A 265 1.35 6.32 8.36
N ILE A 266 2.08 7.23 9.01
CA ILE A 266 1.54 7.93 10.19
C ILE A 266 0.35 8.77 9.73
N ASP A 267 -0.76 8.75 10.47
CA ASP A 267 -2.04 9.40 10.12
C ASP A 267 -2.58 9.02 8.73
N GLN A 268 -2.41 7.75 8.35
CA GLN A 268 -2.83 7.19 7.07
C GLN A 268 -4.29 7.51 6.69
N ASP A 269 -5.20 7.53 7.67
CA ASP A 269 -6.62 7.81 7.49
C ASP A 269 -6.90 9.25 7.05
N ALA A 270 -5.99 10.18 7.36
CA ALA A 270 -6.08 11.58 6.98
C ALA A 270 -5.66 11.83 5.53
N ILE A 271 -4.88 10.93 4.92
CA ILE A 271 -4.27 11.11 3.59
C ILE A 271 -5.30 11.56 2.53
N PRO A 272 -6.47 10.91 2.33
CA PRO A 272 -7.42 11.34 1.30
C PRO A 272 -7.98 12.74 1.55
N SER A 273 -8.21 13.09 2.81
CA SER A 273 -8.71 14.42 3.18
C SER A 273 -7.66 15.48 2.93
N VAL A 274 -6.39 15.20 3.26
CA VAL A 274 -5.26 16.06 2.94
C VAL A 274 -5.12 16.22 1.42
N LEU A 275 -5.10 15.12 0.66
CA LEU A 275 -5.01 15.16 -0.81
C LEU A 275 -6.12 16.01 -1.46
N LYS A 276 -7.35 15.97 -0.94
CA LYS A 276 -8.46 16.83 -1.39
C LYS A 276 -8.22 18.31 -1.10
N LEU A 277 -7.55 18.66 -0.01
CA LEU A 277 -7.16 20.04 0.30
C LEU A 277 -6.04 20.55 -0.61
N VAL A 278 -5.21 19.65 -1.09
CA VAL A 278 -4.03 19.94 -1.93
C VAL A 278 -4.42 20.07 -3.39
N LYS A 279 -5.43 19.31 -3.82
CA LYS A 279 -6.05 19.46 -5.14
C LYS A 279 -6.47 20.91 -5.39
N GLY A 280 -6.03 21.47 -6.52
CA GLY A 280 -6.34 22.84 -6.90
C GLY A 280 -5.45 23.89 -6.25
N VAL A 281 -4.50 23.51 -5.37
CA VAL A 281 -3.47 24.42 -4.87
C VAL A 281 -2.35 24.47 -5.91
N PRO A 282 -2.05 25.64 -6.50
CA PRO A 282 -1.07 25.75 -7.58
C PRO A 282 0.36 25.63 -7.06
N ASN A 283 1.20 24.90 -7.79
CA ASN A 283 2.63 24.73 -7.52
C ASN A 283 2.90 24.25 -6.08
N ALA A 284 2.06 23.38 -5.55
CA ALA A 284 2.23 22.79 -4.23
C ALA A 284 3.16 21.57 -4.33
N SER A 285 3.97 21.36 -3.30
CA SER A 285 4.80 20.17 -3.11
C SER A 285 4.63 19.71 -1.68
N ILE A 286 4.27 18.44 -1.51
CA ILE A 286 4.05 17.84 -0.20
C ILE A 286 4.87 16.59 -0.06
N ILE A 287 5.54 16.49 1.08
CA ILE A 287 6.32 15.33 1.47
C ILE A 287 5.78 14.84 2.81
N TRP A 288 5.19 13.67 2.78
CA TRP A 288 4.73 12.93 3.95
C TRP A 288 5.77 11.86 4.24
N MET A 289 6.46 11.93 5.36
CA MET A 289 7.52 10.98 5.68
C MET A 289 7.70 10.86 7.19
N GLY A 290 7.49 9.66 7.71
CA GLY A 290 7.50 9.44 9.16
C GLY A 290 6.48 10.34 9.85
N ASP A 291 6.92 11.09 10.86
CA ASP A 291 6.10 12.01 11.63
C ASP A 291 6.08 13.44 11.05
N GLN A 292 6.67 13.67 9.88
CA GLN A 292 6.75 15.00 9.28
C GLN A 292 5.88 15.11 8.02
N LEU A 293 5.11 16.19 7.96
CA LEU A 293 4.40 16.62 6.77
C LEU A 293 4.94 17.97 6.31
N SER A 294 5.80 17.97 5.29
CA SER A 294 6.34 19.19 4.71
C SER A 294 5.44 19.70 3.60
N ILE A 295 5.13 21.00 3.64
CA ILE A 295 4.30 21.70 2.65
C ILE A 295 5.12 22.86 2.10
N GLN A 296 5.24 22.89 0.78
CA GLN A 296 5.80 23.99 0.03
C GLN A 296 4.80 24.41 -1.06
N THR A 297 4.64 25.71 -1.26
CA THR A 297 3.83 26.29 -2.34
C THR A 297 4.59 27.47 -2.95
N ALA A 298 4.16 27.94 -4.13
CA ALA A 298 4.76 29.13 -4.74
C ALA A 298 4.65 30.39 -3.86
N ASN A 299 3.58 30.49 -3.05
CA ASN A 299 3.36 31.59 -2.12
C ASN A 299 3.36 31.06 -0.67
N PRO A 300 4.24 31.54 0.24
CA PRO A 300 4.30 31.11 1.64
C PRO A 300 2.97 31.26 2.40
N THR A 301 2.14 32.24 2.02
CA THR A 301 0.82 32.41 2.65
C THR A 301 -0.12 31.27 2.31
N ASP A 302 -0.04 30.73 1.09
CA ASP A 302 -0.86 29.58 0.68
C ASP A 302 -0.39 28.30 1.39
N ALA A 303 0.92 28.15 1.62
CA ALA A 303 1.47 27.06 2.44
C ALA A 303 0.96 27.12 3.89
N GLU A 304 0.96 28.30 4.51
CA GLU A 304 0.42 28.52 5.86
C GLU A 304 -1.09 28.23 5.93
N GLN A 305 -1.86 28.68 4.95
CA GLN A 305 -3.30 28.42 4.88
C GLN A 305 -3.59 26.93 4.74
N LEU A 306 -2.85 26.25 3.85
CA LEU A 306 -2.97 24.81 3.63
C LEU A 306 -2.57 24.04 4.88
N ALA A 307 -1.45 24.40 5.52
CA ALA A 307 -1.01 23.81 6.77
C ALA A 307 -2.04 23.97 7.90
N THR A 308 -2.68 25.14 8.00
CA THR A 308 -3.73 25.39 9.01
C THR A 308 -4.94 24.48 8.81
N LYS A 309 -5.31 24.18 7.56
CA LYS A 309 -6.40 23.24 7.24
C LYS A 309 -6.00 21.78 7.48
N ILE A 310 -4.72 21.44 7.30
CA ILE A 310 -4.22 20.07 7.43
C ILE A 310 -3.93 19.69 8.89
N LYS A 311 -3.38 20.60 9.72
CA LYS A 311 -3.07 20.35 11.14
C LYS A 311 -4.17 19.64 11.94
N PRO A 312 -5.47 19.98 11.84
CA PRO A 312 -6.51 19.25 12.59
C PRO A 312 -6.80 17.83 12.05
N LEU A 313 -6.34 17.51 10.84
CA LEU A 313 -6.53 16.19 10.22
C LEU A 313 -5.42 15.21 10.59
N VAL A 314 -4.19 15.69 10.79
CA VAL A 314 -3.02 14.89 11.12
C VAL A 314 -2.63 15.08 12.59
N LYS A 315 -3.05 14.15 13.45
CA LYS A 315 -2.91 14.25 14.91
C LYS A 315 -1.51 13.91 15.41
N ASN A 316 -0.82 13.03 14.70
CA ASN A 316 0.47 12.46 15.07
C ASN A 316 1.61 12.98 14.18
N MET A 317 1.32 13.94 13.29
CA MET A 317 2.32 14.57 12.44
C MET A 317 2.67 15.99 12.86
N THR A 318 3.93 16.34 12.66
CA THR A 318 4.43 17.70 12.66
C THR A 318 4.28 18.29 11.26
N VAL A 319 3.37 19.25 11.10
CA VAL A 319 3.17 19.97 9.83
C VAL A 319 4.14 21.14 9.74
N MET A 320 5.03 21.11 8.75
CA MET A 320 6.03 22.14 8.49
C MET A 320 5.73 22.88 7.18
N THR A 321 5.78 24.21 7.22
CA THR A 321 5.72 25.06 6.02
C THR A 321 7.13 25.52 5.68
N GLN A 322 7.57 25.30 4.45
CA GLN A 322 8.79 25.93 3.96
C GLN A 322 8.41 27.25 3.31
N ALA A 323 8.75 28.37 3.96
CA ALA A 323 8.68 29.67 3.32
C ALA A 323 9.70 29.72 2.17
N THR A 324 9.28 30.18 0.99
CA THR A 324 10.18 30.59 -0.08
C THR A 324 10.93 31.87 0.33
N THR A 325 11.83 31.74 1.30
CA THR A 325 12.99 32.62 1.36
C THR A 325 14.05 31.97 0.48
N ALA A 326 14.43 32.68 -0.58
CA ALA A 326 15.56 32.41 -1.47
C ALA A 326 16.39 31.16 -1.15
N SER A 327 16.25 30.15 -2.02
CA SER A 327 17.32 29.25 -2.42
C SER A 327 18.36 28.93 -1.34
N THR A 328 18.07 27.92 -0.51
CA THR A 328 19.12 26.91 -0.36
C THR A 328 19.23 26.25 -1.73
N PRO A 329 20.40 26.27 -2.39
CA PRO A 329 20.54 25.63 -3.68
C PRO A 329 20.11 24.18 -3.51
N VAL A 330 19.07 23.76 -4.23
CA VAL A 330 18.89 22.34 -4.48
C VAL A 330 20.23 21.91 -5.06
N ASP A 331 20.94 21.04 -4.36
CA ASP A 331 22.14 20.45 -4.91
C ASP A 331 21.71 19.56 -6.06
N THR A 332 21.61 20.17 -7.24
CA THR A 332 21.19 19.53 -8.48
C THR A 332 22.04 18.29 -8.77
N SER A 333 23.30 18.27 -8.31
CA SER A 333 24.17 17.10 -8.47
C SER A 333 23.72 15.91 -7.63
N THR A 334 23.29 16.16 -6.38
CA THR A 334 22.72 15.12 -5.51
C THR A 334 21.39 14.63 -6.05
N ALA A 335 20.48 15.53 -6.46
CA ALA A 335 19.18 15.14 -7.02
C ALA A 335 19.30 14.32 -8.32
N ILE A 336 20.24 14.68 -9.20
CA ILE A 336 20.53 13.91 -10.42
C ILE A 336 21.09 12.53 -10.04
N SER A 337 22.03 12.48 -9.10
CA SER A 337 22.68 11.22 -8.71
C SER A 337 21.69 10.25 -8.06
N GLU A 338 20.86 10.73 -7.13
CA GLU A 338 19.82 9.92 -6.47
C GLU A 338 18.77 9.41 -7.47
N GLY A 339 18.26 10.30 -8.35
CA GLY A 339 17.29 9.91 -9.37
C GLY A 339 17.84 8.83 -10.32
N ASN A 340 19.11 8.96 -10.72
CA ASN A 340 19.79 8.00 -11.57
C ASN A 340 20.01 6.64 -10.86
N ILE A 341 20.41 6.65 -9.59
CA ILE A 341 20.55 5.42 -8.78
C ILE A 341 19.20 4.71 -8.63
N ASN A 342 18.14 5.45 -8.34
CA ASN A 342 16.80 4.89 -8.17
C ASN A 342 16.27 4.30 -9.47
N ALA A 343 16.48 4.97 -10.61
CA ALA A 343 16.12 4.45 -11.92
C ALA A 343 16.88 3.15 -12.26
N GLU A 344 18.18 3.10 -11.99
CA GLU A 344 19.02 1.91 -12.19
C GLU A 344 18.53 0.72 -11.34
N LYS A 345 18.27 0.96 -10.05
CA LYS A 345 17.74 -0.06 -9.14
C LYS A 345 16.35 -0.55 -9.59
N ALA A 346 15.45 0.37 -9.92
CA ALA A 346 14.10 0.03 -10.36
C ALA A 346 14.09 -0.79 -11.65
N LEU A 347 14.96 -0.48 -12.63
CA LEU A 347 15.10 -1.29 -13.84
C LEU A 347 15.68 -2.68 -13.56
N ALA A 348 16.63 -2.78 -12.62
CA ALA A 348 17.24 -4.06 -12.24
C ALA A 348 16.26 -5.00 -11.52
N GLU A 349 15.25 -4.46 -10.84
CA GLU A 349 14.22 -5.24 -10.12
C GLU A 349 13.08 -5.75 -11.03
N ILE A 350 12.97 -5.26 -12.28
CA ILE A 350 11.94 -5.72 -13.23
C ILE A 350 12.17 -7.20 -13.58
N ASN A 351 11.15 -8.03 -13.33
CA ASN A 351 11.18 -9.44 -13.70
C ASN A 351 11.26 -9.59 -15.23
N PRO A 352 12.33 -10.17 -15.79
CA PRO A 352 12.49 -10.31 -17.25
C PRO A 352 11.43 -11.18 -17.93
N ASP A 353 10.72 -12.02 -17.18
CA ASP A 353 9.65 -12.88 -17.69
C ASP A 353 8.28 -12.19 -17.71
N HIS A 354 8.12 -11.09 -16.97
CA HIS A 354 6.86 -10.35 -16.82
C HIS A 354 7.08 -8.84 -16.96
N ILE A 355 7.51 -8.42 -18.15
CA ILE A 355 7.81 -7.02 -18.43
C ILE A 355 6.53 -6.26 -18.80
N ARG A 356 6.23 -5.19 -18.06
CA ARG A 356 5.15 -4.24 -18.38
C ARG A 356 5.74 -2.91 -18.83
N ALA A 357 5.11 -2.30 -19.84
CA ALA A 357 5.53 -0.99 -20.36
C ALA A 357 5.52 0.09 -19.27
N LEU A 358 4.55 0.03 -18.36
CA LEU A 358 4.40 0.98 -17.26
C LEU A 358 5.58 0.92 -16.28
N ASP A 359 6.09 -0.27 -15.95
CA ASP A 359 7.21 -0.41 -15.02
C ASP A 359 8.48 0.23 -15.57
N ILE A 360 8.76 0.01 -16.86
CA ILE A 360 9.90 0.61 -17.56
C ILE A 360 9.74 2.13 -17.62
N ALA A 361 8.57 2.63 -18.00
CA ALA A 361 8.31 4.07 -18.07
C ALA A 361 8.46 4.74 -16.69
N THR A 362 7.93 4.12 -15.63
CA THR A 362 8.04 4.61 -14.26
C THR A 362 9.50 4.66 -13.80
N ALA A 363 10.27 3.60 -14.01
CA ALA A 363 11.68 3.56 -13.65
C ALA A 363 12.49 4.61 -14.42
N LEU A 364 12.27 4.73 -15.73
CA LEU A 364 12.93 5.72 -16.57
C LEU A 364 12.61 7.17 -16.16
N ASN A 365 11.40 7.44 -15.65
CA ASN A 365 10.98 8.76 -15.16
C ASN A 365 11.56 9.14 -13.79
N MET A 366 12.23 8.23 -13.09
CA MET A 366 12.95 8.55 -11.85
C MET A 366 14.30 9.22 -12.15
N GLN A 367 14.87 8.98 -13.33
CA GLN A 367 16.16 9.56 -13.71
C GLN A 367 16.01 11.03 -14.13
N ILE A 368 17.09 11.79 -13.97
CA ILE A 368 17.15 13.16 -14.49
C ILE A 368 18.15 13.21 -15.64
N ILE A 369 17.65 13.36 -16.87
CA ILE A 369 18.50 13.57 -18.06
C ILE A 369 18.80 15.06 -18.19
N ASN A 370 19.82 15.52 -17.47
CA ASN A 370 20.21 16.93 -17.47
C ASN A 370 21.13 17.26 -18.66
N PHE A 371 20.54 17.72 -19.76
CA PHE A 371 21.29 18.17 -20.93
C PHE A 371 22.03 19.48 -20.68
N ASP A 372 23.25 19.59 -21.22
CA ASP A 372 23.96 20.86 -21.28
C ASP A 372 23.14 21.94 -22.02
N THR A 373 23.48 23.20 -21.74
CA THR A 373 22.84 24.36 -22.37
C THR A 373 22.86 24.26 -23.90
N ALA A 374 21.68 24.40 -24.51
CA ALA A 374 21.47 24.28 -25.96
C ALA A 374 21.94 22.95 -26.59
N SER A 375 22.19 21.91 -25.79
CA SER A 375 22.61 20.59 -26.24
C SER A 375 21.45 19.59 -26.25
N SER A 376 21.55 18.60 -27.14
CA SER A 376 20.75 17.37 -27.15
C SER A 376 21.62 16.12 -26.94
N THR A 377 22.86 16.28 -26.48
CA THR A 377 23.75 15.16 -26.17
C THR A 377 23.34 14.55 -24.84
N ILE A 378 23.05 13.25 -24.84
CA ILE A 378 22.69 12.52 -23.61
C ILE A 378 23.93 12.41 -22.72
N PRO A 379 23.86 12.81 -21.43
CA PRO A 379 24.95 12.64 -20.49
C PRO A 379 25.34 11.18 -20.30
N ASP A 380 26.63 10.91 -20.09
CA ASP A 380 27.13 9.53 -19.93
C ASP A 380 26.51 8.80 -18.73
N ALA A 381 26.20 9.52 -17.65
CA ALA A 381 25.55 8.96 -16.47
C ALA A 381 24.17 8.36 -16.74
N ASN A 382 23.48 8.81 -17.80
CA ASN A 382 22.15 8.30 -18.16
C ASN A 382 22.22 7.11 -19.13
N LYS A 383 23.37 6.90 -19.80
CA LYS A 383 23.51 5.86 -20.83
C LYS A 383 23.34 4.45 -20.28
N SER A 384 23.91 4.14 -19.11
CA SER A 384 23.75 2.82 -18.49
C SER A 384 22.30 2.49 -18.15
N ILE A 385 21.52 3.47 -17.70
CA ILE A 385 20.09 3.35 -17.38
C ILE A 385 19.30 3.08 -18.68
N LEU A 386 19.60 3.85 -19.74
CA LEU A 386 18.99 3.65 -21.06
C LEU A 386 19.37 2.30 -21.68
N ASP A 387 20.59 1.80 -21.46
CA ASP A 387 21.03 0.48 -21.92
C ASP A 387 20.23 -0.64 -21.24
N GLN A 388 19.99 -0.53 -19.92
CA GLN A 388 19.15 -1.48 -19.17
C GLN A 388 17.70 -1.47 -19.64
N ALA A 389 17.12 -0.27 -19.81
CA ALA A 389 15.78 -0.14 -20.35
C ALA A 389 15.68 -0.72 -21.76
N ALA A 390 16.66 -0.43 -22.63
CA ALA A 390 16.71 -1.01 -23.98
C ALA A 390 16.75 -2.54 -23.94
N ALA A 391 17.51 -3.14 -23.02
CA ALA A 391 17.55 -4.60 -22.86
C ALA A 391 16.18 -5.20 -22.48
N LEU A 392 15.39 -4.51 -21.65
CA LEU A 392 14.04 -4.92 -21.29
C LEU A 392 13.03 -4.71 -22.43
N ILE A 393 13.03 -3.53 -23.06
CA ILE A 393 12.11 -3.19 -24.17
C ILE A 393 12.29 -4.19 -25.33
N LYS A 394 13.53 -4.58 -25.65
CA LYS A 394 13.84 -5.58 -26.69
C LYS A 394 13.23 -6.96 -26.43
N ARG A 395 13.05 -7.34 -25.15
CA ARG A 395 12.49 -8.64 -24.76
C ARG A 395 10.96 -8.62 -24.80
N ALA A 396 10.35 -7.44 -24.87
CA ALA A 396 8.92 -7.24 -24.71
C ALA A 396 8.38 -6.39 -25.86
N SER A 397 8.02 -7.04 -26.98
CA SER A 397 7.52 -6.37 -28.19
C SER A 397 6.24 -5.57 -27.96
N GLN A 398 5.47 -5.87 -26.92
CA GLN A 398 4.28 -5.14 -26.50
C GLN A 398 4.59 -3.78 -25.84
N VAL A 399 5.85 -3.52 -25.47
CA VAL A 399 6.22 -2.25 -24.86
C VAL A 399 6.37 -1.20 -25.95
N HIS A 400 5.46 -0.23 -25.97
CA HIS A 400 5.59 0.96 -26.79
C HIS A 400 5.63 2.20 -25.90
N LEU A 401 6.57 3.12 -26.14
CA LEU A 401 6.80 4.31 -25.32
C LEU A 401 6.87 5.59 -26.16
N THR A 402 6.29 6.67 -25.64
CA THR A 402 6.48 8.04 -26.11
C THR A 402 7.49 8.74 -25.20
N VAL A 403 8.58 9.23 -25.76
CA VAL A 403 9.57 10.08 -25.11
C VAL A 403 9.19 11.54 -25.33
N LYS A 404 8.88 12.25 -24.25
CA LYS A 404 8.44 13.65 -24.26
C LYS A 404 9.55 14.56 -23.77
N GLY A 405 9.88 15.59 -24.55
CA GLY A 405 10.87 16.60 -24.18
C GLY A 405 10.23 17.89 -23.70
N HIS A 406 10.79 18.47 -22.64
CA HIS A 406 10.34 19.74 -22.07
C HIS A 406 11.52 20.70 -21.84
N THR A 407 11.22 22.01 -21.86
CA THR A 407 12.16 23.07 -21.49
C THR A 407 11.55 23.95 -20.40
N ASP A 408 12.40 24.75 -19.76
CA ASP A 408 11.90 25.94 -19.05
C ASP A 408 11.37 26.98 -20.05
N ALA A 409 10.75 28.04 -19.52
CA ALA A 409 10.17 29.12 -20.31
C ALA A 409 11.17 30.22 -20.71
N VAL A 410 12.48 30.02 -20.49
CA VAL A 410 13.49 31.01 -20.84
C VAL A 410 13.79 30.93 -22.34
N GLY A 411 13.79 32.07 -23.02
CA GLY A 411 14.13 32.17 -24.44
C GLY A 411 12.92 32.12 -25.38
N ASP A 412 13.19 31.85 -26.66
CA ASP A 412 12.18 31.82 -27.71
C ASP A 412 11.37 30.51 -27.70
N ALA A 413 10.04 30.61 -27.78
CA ALA A 413 9.15 29.46 -27.68
C ALA A 413 9.35 28.45 -28.83
N ALA A 414 9.58 28.92 -30.07
CA ALA A 414 9.80 28.04 -31.22
C ALA A 414 11.17 27.34 -31.11
N ALA A 415 12.20 28.04 -30.63
CA ALA A 415 13.50 27.45 -30.33
C ALA A 415 13.39 26.38 -29.23
N ASN A 416 12.64 26.64 -28.17
CA ASN A 416 12.39 25.69 -27.09
C ASN A 416 11.62 24.44 -27.55
N LYS A 417 10.62 24.63 -28.42
CA LYS A 417 9.90 23.52 -29.06
C LYS A 417 10.83 22.65 -29.93
N ALA A 418 11.68 23.28 -30.73
CA ALA A 418 12.68 22.57 -31.53
C ALA A 418 13.73 21.85 -30.67
N LEU A 419 14.20 22.48 -29.59
CA LEU A 419 15.22 21.91 -28.70
C LEU A 419 14.67 20.69 -27.94
N SER A 420 13.49 20.81 -27.35
CA SER A 420 12.83 19.68 -26.68
C SER A 420 12.58 18.51 -27.62
N GLN A 421 12.14 18.75 -28.87
CA GLN A 421 11.99 17.69 -29.87
C GLN A 421 13.33 17.01 -30.17
N LYS A 422 14.42 17.78 -30.35
CA LYS A 422 15.76 17.21 -30.57
C LYS A 422 16.24 16.36 -29.40
N ARG A 423 15.96 16.78 -28.16
CA ARG A 423 16.33 16.02 -26.96
C ARG A 423 15.55 14.71 -26.84
N ALA A 424 14.24 14.75 -27.06
CA ALA A 424 13.41 13.54 -27.10
C ALA A 424 13.87 12.59 -28.22
N GLN A 425 14.15 13.14 -29.41
CA GLN A 425 14.66 12.36 -30.54
C GLN A 425 16.01 11.72 -30.23
N ALA A 426 16.94 12.45 -29.59
CA ALA A 426 18.24 11.89 -29.21
C ALA A 426 18.11 10.66 -28.30
N VAL A 427 17.18 10.69 -27.34
CA VAL A 427 16.88 9.54 -26.46
C VAL A 427 16.31 8.37 -27.25
N VAL A 428 15.37 8.61 -28.17
CA VAL A 428 14.83 7.57 -29.06
C VAL A 428 15.94 6.98 -29.94
N ASP A 429 16.74 7.82 -30.59
CA ASP A 429 17.85 7.39 -31.45
C ASP A 429 18.86 6.55 -30.68
N TYR A 430 19.15 6.91 -29.42
CA TYR A 430 20.01 6.14 -28.55
C TYR A 430 19.42 4.75 -28.24
N LEU A 431 18.14 4.67 -27.83
CA LEU A 431 17.47 3.39 -27.56
C LEU A 431 17.41 2.49 -28.81
N VAL A 432 17.17 3.08 -29.99
CA VAL A 432 17.22 2.39 -31.29
C VAL A 432 18.63 1.89 -31.59
N GLN A 433 19.67 2.69 -31.32
CA GLN A 433 21.06 2.28 -31.46
C GLN A 433 21.40 1.08 -30.56
N GLN A 434 20.79 0.99 -29.38
CA GLN A 434 20.89 -0.16 -28.48
C GLN A 434 20.03 -1.37 -28.91
N GLY A 435 19.33 -1.26 -30.04
CA GLY A 435 18.61 -2.34 -30.72
C GLY A 435 17.12 -2.43 -30.42
N VAL A 436 16.51 -1.41 -29.79
CA VAL A 436 15.05 -1.33 -29.66
C VAL A 436 14.43 -1.11 -31.04
N ASP A 437 13.30 -1.76 -31.33
CA ASP A 437 12.58 -1.54 -32.58
C ASP A 437 12.07 -0.09 -32.65
N PRO A 438 12.39 0.70 -33.69
CA PRO A 438 11.85 2.05 -33.85
C PRO A 438 10.32 2.14 -33.76
N ALA A 439 9.57 1.07 -34.13
CA ALA A 439 8.12 1.03 -34.02
C ALA A 439 7.63 1.02 -32.55
N GLN A 440 8.51 0.70 -31.59
CA GLN A 440 8.22 0.75 -30.16
C GLN A 440 8.38 2.15 -29.56
N LEU A 441 8.88 3.14 -30.31
CA LEU A 441 9.28 4.42 -29.76
C LEU A 441 8.73 5.61 -30.57
N GLN A 442 8.29 6.65 -29.86
CA GLN A 442 7.90 7.93 -30.46
C GLN A 442 8.57 9.09 -29.71
N ALA A 443 9.08 10.10 -30.43
CA ALA A 443 9.63 11.32 -29.82
C ALA A 443 8.70 12.51 -30.03
N VAL A 444 8.39 13.25 -28.96
CA VAL A 444 7.55 14.47 -29.02
C VAL A 444 8.17 15.60 -28.18
N GLY A 445 8.38 16.77 -28.78
CA GLY A 445 8.82 17.98 -28.10
C GLY A 445 7.65 18.88 -27.71
N TYR A 446 7.55 19.24 -26.42
CA TYR A 446 6.55 20.18 -25.91
C TYR A 446 7.07 21.59 -25.69
N GLY A 447 8.38 21.80 -25.72
CA GLY A 447 8.99 23.07 -25.33
C GLY A 447 8.58 23.43 -23.90
N SER A 448 8.18 24.68 -23.70
CA SER A 448 7.73 25.20 -22.41
C SER A 448 6.20 25.15 -22.23
N GLU A 449 5.46 24.48 -23.11
CA GLU A 449 3.98 24.49 -23.14
C GLU A 449 3.34 23.66 -22.01
N GLN A 450 4.12 22.82 -21.32
CA GLN A 450 3.65 21.91 -20.27
C GLN A 450 4.57 22.01 -19.03
N PRO A 451 4.59 23.16 -18.32
CA PRO A 451 5.42 23.34 -17.14
C PRO A 451 4.83 22.57 -15.95
N ILE A 452 5.70 21.97 -15.15
CA ILE A 452 5.34 21.25 -13.91
C ILE A 452 5.74 22.03 -12.65
N ALA A 453 6.49 23.11 -12.81
CA ALA A 453 6.92 24.00 -11.75
C ALA A 453 7.01 25.45 -12.24
N ASP A 454 7.10 26.39 -11.31
CA ASP A 454 7.16 27.82 -11.62
C ASP A 454 8.49 28.21 -12.29
N ASN A 455 8.41 28.75 -13.51
CA ASN A 455 9.56 29.23 -14.27
C ASN A 455 10.19 30.51 -13.70
N ALA A 456 9.57 31.16 -12.70
CA ALA A 456 10.17 32.29 -12.01
C ALA A 456 11.32 31.90 -11.07
N THR A 457 11.48 30.61 -10.75
CA THR A 457 12.51 30.12 -9.82
C THR A 457 13.54 29.24 -10.53
N PRO A 458 14.84 29.28 -10.16
CA PRO A 458 15.85 28.38 -10.71
C PRO A 458 15.51 26.89 -10.53
N GLU A 459 14.90 26.55 -9.39
CA GLU A 459 14.47 25.20 -9.05
C GLU A 459 13.32 24.74 -9.95
N GLY A 460 12.33 25.61 -10.20
CA GLY A 460 11.24 25.31 -11.09
C GLY A 460 11.66 25.22 -12.56
N GLN A 461 12.59 26.08 -13.00
CA GLN A 461 13.23 25.95 -14.31
C GLN A 461 13.96 24.60 -14.44
N PHE A 462 14.71 24.19 -13.41
CA PHE A 462 15.37 22.89 -13.39
C PHE A 462 14.37 21.73 -13.53
N LYS A 463 13.26 21.75 -12.79
CA LYS A 463 12.19 20.73 -12.90
C LYS A 463 11.54 20.73 -14.29
N ASN A 464 11.39 21.88 -14.94
CA ASN A 464 10.78 21.98 -16.26
C ASN A 464 11.67 21.46 -17.40
N ARG A 465 13.00 21.48 -17.22
CA ARG A 465 13.96 20.90 -18.17
C ARG A 465 14.07 19.38 -17.96
N ARG A 466 13.13 18.62 -18.50
CA ARG A 466 13.02 17.16 -18.27
C ARG A 466 12.70 16.37 -19.54
N ILE A 467 12.92 15.06 -19.43
CA ILE A 467 12.42 14.04 -20.35
C ILE A 467 11.40 13.19 -19.59
N GLU A 468 10.25 12.91 -20.19
CA GLU A 468 9.28 11.96 -19.68
C GLU A 468 9.10 10.79 -20.64
N PHE A 469 8.79 9.62 -20.09
CA PHE A 469 8.45 8.41 -20.80
C PHE A 469 7.00 8.06 -20.49
N GLU A 470 6.18 7.91 -21.53
CA GLU A 470 4.76 7.56 -21.42
C GLU A 470 4.49 6.27 -22.19
N VAL A 471 3.59 5.41 -21.71
CA VAL A 471 3.19 4.20 -22.44
C VAL A 471 2.31 4.57 -23.63
N LEU A 472 2.73 4.17 -24.82
CA LEU A 472 1.94 4.28 -26.04
C LEU A 472 0.89 3.16 -26.04
N ASN A 473 -0.37 3.53 -25.79
CA ASN A 473 -1.47 2.59 -25.63
C ASN A 473 -1.70 1.79 -26.93
N THR A 474 -1.22 0.54 -26.96
CA THR A 474 -1.36 -0.36 -28.12
C THR A 474 -2.02 -1.70 -27.77
N GLU A 475 -2.34 -1.93 -26.50
CA GLU A 475 -3.23 -3.03 -26.11
C GLU A 475 -4.67 -2.49 -26.04
N THR A 476 -5.41 -2.74 -27.13
CA THR A 476 -6.79 -2.31 -27.44
C THR A 476 -6.91 -0.96 -28.14
N GLY A 477 -7.22 -1.02 -29.45
CA GLY A 477 -7.64 0.13 -30.25
C GLY A 477 -8.99 0.69 -29.82
N VAL A 478 -9.05 1.35 -28.65
CA VAL A 478 -10.09 2.31 -28.30
C VAL A 478 -9.42 3.48 -27.59
N VAL A 479 -9.25 4.59 -28.30
CA VAL A 479 -9.10 5.90 -27.65
C VAL A 479 -10.44 6.19 -26.99
N ARG A 480 -10.51 6.08 -25.66
CA ARG A 480 -11.65 6.60 -24.91
C ARG A 480 -11.52 8.11 -24.86
N GLU A 481 -12.20 8.82 -25.75
CA GLU A 481 -12.53 10.21 -25.47
C GLU A 481 -13.54 10.24 -24.33
N VAL A 482 -13.18 10.95 -23.26
CA VAL A 482 -14.07 11.26 -22.14
C VAL A 482 -14.48 12.70 -22.33
N ASP A 483 -15.69 12.91 -22.84
CA ASP A 483 -16.34 14.21 -22.76
C ASP A 483 -17.13 14.34 -21.45
N GLU A 484 -17.71 15.52 -21.23
CA GLU A 484 -18.44 15.89 -20.01
C GLU A 484 -19.64 14.98 -19.68
N GLN A 485 -19.98 14.01 -20.53
CA GLN A 485 -21.13 13.11 -20.36
C GLN A 485 -20.73 11.68 -19.99
N GLY A 486 -19.43 11.41 -19.83
CA GLY A 486 -18.93 10.11 -19.43
C GLY A 486 -18.84 9.10 -20.59
N ILE A 487 -18.21 7.95 -20.28
CA ILE A 487 -17.68 6.98 -21.24
C ILE A 487 -18.78 6.47 -22.20
N ASN A 488 -18.78 6.94 -23.45
CA ASN A 488 -19.56 6.32 -24.50
C ASN A 488 -18.77 5.14 -25.10
N LYS A 489 -19.37 3.95 -25.11
CA LYS A 489 -18.82 2.78 -25.82
C LYS A 489 -19.10 2.94 -27.31
N GLN A 490 -18.05 2.93 -28.13
CA GLN A 490 -18.14 2.35 -29.48
C GLN A 490 -17.34 1.07 -29.51
#